data_AF-A0A673HTE7-F1
#
_entry.id   AF-A0A673HTE7-F1
#
_cell.length_a   1.000
_cell.length_b   1.000
_cell.length_c   1.000
_cell.angle_alpha   90.00
_cell.angle_beta   90.00
_cell.angle_gamma   90.00
#
_symmetry.space_group_name_H-M   'P 1'
#
loop_
_entity.id
_entity.type
_entity.pdbx_description
1 polymer ?
#
loop_
_entity_poly.entity_id
_entity_poly.type
_entity_poly.pdbx_seq_one_letter_code
_entity_poly.pdbx_strand_id
1 'polypeptide(L)' 'MVDSESEKQRWSEAIWRVPSNRLCADCSSSMPEWASVNLCVLLCEKCAGAHRSLGQNVSKVRSLKLDERVWTDDLIRVQ' A
#
# COMPACT_ATOMS: atom_id res chain seq x y z
N MET A 1 -16.46 -1.14 -28.16
CA MET A 1 -15.03 -1.44 -28.04
C MET A 1 -14.61 -0.84 -26.72
N VAL A 2 -14.52 -1.66 -25.68
CA VAL A 2 -14.33 -1.18 -24.30
C VAL A 2 -12.85 -0.90 -24.12
N ASP A 3 -12.55 0.33 -23.73
CA ASP A 3 -11.21 0.90 -23.65
C ASP A 3 -10.43 0.25 -22.48
N SER A 4 -9.59 -0.72 -22.84
CA SER A 4 -8.85 -1.58 -21.92
C SER A 4 -7.69 -0.90 -21.20
N GLU A 5 -7.51 0.42 -21.34
CA GLU A 5 -6.47 1.19 -20.65
C GLU A 5 -7.00 1.96 -19.42
N SER A 6 -8.32 2.14 -19.29
CA SER A 6 -8.95 2.96 -18.24
C SER A 6 -9.09 2.30 -16.86
N GLU A 7 -8.83 0.99 -16.75
CA GLU A 7 -8.89 0.21 -15.50
C GLU A 7 -7.55 0.13 -14.76
N LYS A 8 -6.63 1.08 -15.01
CA LYS A 8 -5.45 1.30 -14.14
C LYS A 8 -5.90 1.93 -12.82
N GLN A 9 -6.63 1.13 -12.05
CA GLN A 9 -7.15 1.42 -10.72
C GLN A 9 -5.98 1.88 -9.85
N ARG A 10 -5.99 3.15 -9.46
CA ARG A 10 -5.01 3.68 -8.52
C ARG A 10 -5.33 3.12 -7.14
N TRP A 11 -4.76 1.97 -6.79
CA TRP A 11 -4.98 1.29 -5.52
C TRP A 11 -4.84 2.22 -4.30
N SER A 12 -3.92 3.18 -4.38
CA SER A 12 -3.76 4.27 -3.41
C SER A 12 -5.05 5.06 -3.18
N GLU A 13 -5.75 5.46 -4.24
CA GLU A 13 -7.00 6.23 -4.11
C GLU A 13 -8.11 5.41 -3.44
N ALA A 14 -8.18 4.12 -3.72
CA ALA A 14 -9.15 3.22 -3.08
C ALA A 14 -8.84 3.03 -1.59
N ILE A 15 -7.58 2.74 -1.25
CA ILE A 15 -7.11 2.56 0.12
C ILE A 15 -7.28 3.85 0.94
N TRP A 16 -6.97 5.02 0.37
CA TRP A 16 -7.08 6.31 1.06
C TRP A 16 -8.52 6.84 1.20
N ARG A 17 -9.54 6.11 0.71
CA ARG A 17 -10.94 6.44 1.04
C ARG A 17 -11.18 6.31 2.55
N VAL A 18 -10.48 5.40 3.21
CA VAL A 18 -10.47 5.28 4.68
C VAL A 18 -9.54 6.36 5.25
N PRO A 19 -10.03 7.31 6.09
CA PRO A 19 -9.21 8.42 6.58
C PRO A 19 -7.97 7.98 7.38
N SER A 20 -8.04 6.90 8.16
CA SER A 20 -6.90 6.36 8.91
C SER A 20 -5.76 5.91 7.99
N ASN A 21 -6.07 5.46 6.78
CA ASN A 21 -5.12 4.97 5.80
C ASN A 21 -4.33 6.12 5.14
N ARG A 22 -4.68 7.38 5.43
CA ARG A 22 -3.95 8.55 4.93
C ARG A 22 -2.74 8.89 5.77
N LEU A 23 -2.41 8.09 6.78
CA LEU A 23 -1.27 8.32 7.68
C LEU A 23 -0.42 7.06 7.75
N CYS A 24 0.89 7.25 7.72
CA CYS A 24 1.85 6.19 7.98
C CYS A 24 1.63 5.63 9.40
N ALA A 25 1.55 4.30 9.52
CA ALA A 25 1.31 3.63 10.79
C ALA A 25 2.41 3.91 11.85
N ASP A 26 3.64 4.20 11.42
CA ASP A 26 4.77 4.38 12.33
C ASP A 26 5.03 5.84 12.73
N CYS A 27 4.80 6.78 11.80
CA CYS A 27 5.26 8.16 11.95
C CYS A 27 4.23 9.22 11.57
N SER A 28 3.03 8.79 11.18
CA SER A 28 1.91 9.66 10.81
C SER A 28 2.17 10.60 9.63
N SER A 29 3.23 10.37 8.86
CA SER A 29 3.43 11.07 7.59
C SER A 29 2.25 10.80 6.64
N SER A 30 1.80 11.83 5.94
CA SER A 30 0.57 11.78 5.16
C SER A 30 0.71 10.97 3.86
N MET A 31 -0.44 10.45 3.39
CA MET A 31 -0.61 9.75 2.12
C MET A 31 0.48 8.69 1.87
N PRO A 32 0.63 7.68 2.75
CA PRO A 32 1.61 6.63 2.57
C PRO A 32 1.36 5.83 1.29
N GLU A 33 2.41 5.62 0.49
CA GLU A 33 2.34 4.93 -0.81
C GLU A 33 2.94 3.52 -0.80
N TRP A 34 3.25 3.02 0.39
CA TRP A 34 3.77 1.68 0.63
C TRP A 34 2.93 0.97 1.67
N ALA A 35 2.97 -0.35 1.67
CA ALA A 35 2.28 -1.17 2.66
C ALA A 35 3.15 -2.35 3.09
N SER A 36 3.00 -2.79 4.33
CA SER A 36 3.39 -4.14 4.71
C SER A 36 2.16 -5.05 4.60
N VAL A 37 2.12 -5.87 3.55
CA VAL A 37 0.89 -6.59 3.20
C VAL A 37 0.52 -7.69 4.18
N ASN A 38 1.49 -8.25 4.92
CA ASN A 38 1.23 -9.26 5.95
C ASN A 38 0.88 -8.66 7.32
N LEU A 39 1.22 -7.38 7.54
CA LEU A 39 0.91 -6.67 8.79
C LEU A 39 -0.32 -5.78 8.66
N CYS A 40 -0.87 -5.64 7.45
CA CYS A 40 -2.01 -4.79 7.14
C CYS A 40 -1.82 -3.34 7.62
N VAL A 41 -0.67 -2.76 7.28
CA VAL A 41 -0.35 -1.36 7.60
C VAL A 41 0.22 -0.63 6.40
N LEU A 42 -0.05 0.68 6.34
CA LEU A 42 0.53 1.58 5.35
C LEU A 42 1.71 2.36 5.92
N LEU A 43 2.72 2.55 5.07
CA LEU A 43 4.03 3.09 5.42
C LEU A 43 4.40 4.20 4.45
N CYS A 44 4.99 5.28 4.97
CA CYS A 44 5.72 6.22 4.11
C CYS A 44 7.01 5.56 3.59
N GLU A 45 7.64 6.15 2.59
CA GLU A 45 8.85 5.60 1.96
C GLU A 45 9.98 5.32 2.98
N LYS A 46 10.20 6.23 3.94
CA LYS A 46 11.22 6.07 4.98
C LYS A 46 10.95 4.85 5.87
N CYS A 47 9.73 4.71 6.38
CA CYS A 47 9.35 3.59 7.25
C CYS A 47 9.30 2.27 6.45
N ALA A 48 8.86 2.31 5.20
CA ALA A 48 8.96 1.18 4.28
C ALA A 48 10.41 0.71 4.12
N GLY A 49 11.37 1.64 4.02
CA GLY A 49 12.81 1.35 4.03
C GLY A 49 13.25 0.63 5.31
N ALA A 50 12.85 1.12 6.49
CA ALA A 50 13.16 0.48 7.77
C ALA A 50 12.56 -0.94 7.85
N HIS A 51 11.31 -1.12 7.41
CA HIS A 51 10.66 -2.42 7.37
C HIS A 51 11.33 -3.40 6.41
N ARG A 52 11.93 -2.94 5.29
CA ARG A 52 12.71 -3.81 4.40
C ARG A 52 13.94 -4.38 5.10
N SER A 53 14.60 -3.60 5.96
CA SER A 53 15.76 -4.06 6.73
C SER A 53 15.42 -5.16 7.74
N LEU A 54 14.16 -5.30 8.15
CA LEU A 54 13.70 -6.41 9.01
C LEU A 54 13.63 -7.77 8.27
N GLY A 55 13.61 -7.75 6.93
CA GLY A 55 13.52 -8.94 6.09
C GLY A 55 12.08 -9.39 5.79
N GLN A 56 11.93 -10.12 4.68
CA GLN A 56 10.61 -10.49 4.10
C GLN A 56 9.79 -11.47 4.96
N ASN A 57 10.43 -12.18 5.88
CA ASN A 57 9.74 -13.07 6.82
C ASN A 57 9.02 -12.28 7.92
N VAL A 58 9.45 -11.04 8.18
CA VAL A 58 8.89 -10.16 9.21
C VAL A 58 7.91 -9.16 8.57
N SER A 59 8.35 -8.44 7.55
CA SER A 59 7.55 -7.40 6.90
C SER A 59 7.64 -7.50 5.37
N LYS A 60 6.49 -7.77 4.72
CA LYS A 60 6.36 -7.91 3.27
C LYS A 60 5.98 -6.56 2.66
N VAL A 61 6.98 -5.72 2.43
CA VAL A 61 6.77 -4.35 1.91
C VAL A 61 6.46 -4.35 0.41
N ARG A 62 5.38 -3.69 -0.01
CA ARG A 62 4.95 -3.51 -1.41
C ARG A 62 4.52 -2.07 -1.68
N SER A 63 4.79 -1.59 -2.90
CA SER A 63 4.35 -0.27 -3.38
C SER A 63 2.89 -0.32 -3.80
N LEU A 64 2.10 0.67 -3.42
CA LEU A 64 0.73 0.84 -3.93
C LEU A 64 0.71 1.18 -5.43
N LYS A 65 1.81 1.73 -5.96
CA LYS A 65 1.92 2.21 -7.34
C LYS A 65 2.79 1.33 -8.24
N LEU A 66 3.90 0.79 -7.70
CA LEU A 66 4.89 0.05 -8.50
C LEU A 66 4.63 -1.46 -8.54
N ASP A 67 3.96 -2.02 -7.52
CA ASP A 67 3.70 -3.46 -7.40
C ASP A 67 2.26 -3.82 -7.80
N GLU A 68 1.80 -3.33 -8.97
CA GLU A 68 0.39 -3.41 -9.41
C GLU A 68 -0.20 -4.83 -9.35
N ARG A 69 0.62 -5.86 -9.66
CA ARG A 69 0.19 -7.27 -9.71
C ARG A 69 -0.07 -7.90 -8.34
N VAL A 70 0.31 -7.23 -7.26
CA VAL A 70 0.11 -7.77 -5.90
C VAL A 70 -1.26 -7.40 -5.34
N TRP A 71 -1.83 -6.29 -5.82
CA TRP A 71 -3.04 -5.73 -5.27
C TRP A 71 -4.27 -6.39 -5.87
N THR A 72 -5.17 -6.80 -4.97
CA THR A 72 -6.49 -7.34 -5.27
C THR A 72 -7.51 -6.62 -4.39
N ASP A 73 -8.78 -6.68 -4.76
CA ASP A 73 -9.85 -6.08 -3.96
C ASP A 73 -9.88 -6.61 -2.53
N ASP A 74 -9.62 -7.91 -2.34
CA ASP A 74 -9.55 -8.52 -1.02
C ASP A 74 -8.40 -7.97 -0.19
N LEU A 75 -7.22 -7.78 -0.81
CA LEU A 75 -6.07 -7.21 -0.12
C LEU A 75 -6.32 -5.76 0.28
N ILE A 76 -7.07 -4.99 -0.52
CA ILE A 76 -7.42 -3.60 -0.21
C ILE A 76 -8.40 -3.50 0.95
N ARG A 77 -9.37 -4.42 1.03
CA ARG A 77 -10.37 -4.43 2.11
C ARG A 77 -9.79 -4.67 3.49
N VAL A 78 -8.62 -5.30 3.57
CA VAL A 78 -7.96 -5.64 4.84
C VAL A 78 -6.84 -4.66 5.23
N GLN A 79 -6.59 -3.62 4.42
CA GLN A 79 -5.64 -2.55 4.76
C GLN A 79 -6.30 -1.42 5.56
#